data_AF-A0A357EJ00-F1
#
_entry.id   AF-A0A357EJ00-F1
#
_cell.length_a   1.000
_cell.length_b   1.000
_cell.length_c   1.000
_cell.angle_alpha   90.00
_cell.angle_beta   90.00
_cell.angle_gamma   90.00
#
_symmetry.space_group_name_H-M   'P 1'
#
loop_
_entity.id
_entity.type
_entity.pdbx_description
1 polymer ?
#
loop_
_entity_poly.entity_id
_entity_poly.type
_entity_poly.pdbx_seq_one_letter_code
_entity_poly.pdbx_strand_id
1 'polypeptide(L)' 'AISVGKVGGEVMVDLAYSEDSMAEVDMNVVMTGRGRYVEVQGTAERTPFAKQDMDEFLALSWQAIQRLTTIQQELIGALD' A
#
# COMPACT_ATOMS: atom_id res chain seq x y z
N ALA A 1 -2.35 7.74 0.70
CA ALA A 1 -2.71 6.34 1.01
C ALA A 1 -2.53 5.51 -0.25
N ILE A 2 -2.34 4.21 -0.12
CA ILE A 2 -2.26 3.27 -1.25
C ILE A 2 -2.86 1.93 -0.83
N SER A 3 -3.51 1.23 -1.75
CA SER A 3 -3.84 -0.19 -1.59
C SER A 3 -2.61 -1.05 -1.88
N VAL A 4 -2.51 -2.19 -1.23
CA VAL A 4 -1.48 -3.21 -1.44
C VAL A 4 -2.09 -4.58 -1.16
N GLY A 5 -1.65 -5.61 -1.86
CA GLY A 5 -2.10 -6.96 -1.58
C GLY A 5 -1.27 -8.02 -2.30
N LYS A 6 -1.68 -9.27 -2.12
CA LYS A 6 -1.03 -10.43 -2.72
C LYS A 6 -1.98 -11.10 -3.72
N VAL A 7 -1.60 -11.13 -4.98
CA VAL A 7 -2.42 -11.67 -6.08
C VAL A 7 -1.63 -12.76 -6.78
N GLY A 8 -2.10 -14.01 -6.70
CA GLY A 8 -1.41 -15.14 -7.34
C GLY A 8 0.00 -15.37 -6.78
N GLY A 9 0.20 -15.09 -5.50
CA GLY A 9 1.51 -15.16 -4.85
C GLY A 9 2.43 -13.94 -5.01
N GLU A 10 2.06 -12.95 -5.82
CA GLU A 10 2.86 -11.74 -6.05
C GLU A 10 2.34 -10.54 -5.24
N VAL A 11 3.24 -9.77 -4.64
CA VAL A 11 2.89 -8.56 -3.88
C VAL A 11 2.81 -7.36 -4.82
N MET A 12 1.67 -6.68 -4.82
CA MET A 12 1.36 -5.57 -5.72
C MET A 12 0.74 -4.38 -4.96
N VAL A 13 1.03 -3.16 -5.42
CA VAL A 13 0.41 -1.91 -4.94
C VAL A 13 -0.54 -1.32 -5.97
N ASP A 14 -1.46 -0.48 -5.53
CA ASP A 14 -2.44 0.21 -6.39
C ASP A 14 -3.35 -0.77 -7.14
N LEU A 15 -3.88 -1.76 -6.40
CA LEU A 15 -4.68 -2.83 -6.99
C LEU A 15 -5.90 -2.27 -7.72
N ALA A 16 -6.05 -2.64 -8.99
CA ALA A 16 -7.29 -2.43 -9.72
C ALA A 16 -8.38 -3.38 -9.21
N TYR A 17 -9.65 -3.06 -9.52
CA TYR A 17 -10.80 -3.86 -9.06
C TYR A 17 -10.66 -5.37 -9.34
N SER A 18 -10.19 -5.74 -10.53
CA SER A 18 -10.00 -7.15 -10.90
C SER A 18 -8.94 -7.83 -10.03
N GLU A 19 -7.88 -7.12 -9.66
CA GLU A 19 -6.79 -7.63 -8.84
C GLU A 19 -7.23 -7.75 -7.38
N ASP A 20 -7.87 -6.71 -6.86
CA ASP A 20 -8.42 -6.65 -5.50
C ASP A 20 -9.44 -7.78 -5.25
N SER A 21 -10.38 -7.99 -6.18
CA SER A 21 -11.35 -9.08 -6.09
C SER A 21 -10.73 -10.49 -6.06
N MET A 22 -9.49 -10.63 -6.53
CA MET A 22 -8.74 -11.88 -6.58
C MET A 22 -7.65 -11.96 -5.51
N ALA A 23 -7.41 -10.92 -4.73
CA ALA A 23 -6.32 -10.89 -3.75
C ALA A 23 -6.50 -11.93 -2.64
N GLU A 24 -5.41 -12.56 -2.22
CA GLU A 24 -5.34 -13.46 -1.07
C GLU A 24 -5.34 -12.67 0.24
N VAL A 25 -4.75 -11.46 0.18
CA VAL A 25 -4.65 -10.46 1.23
C VAL A 25 -4.83 -9.10 0.58
N ASP A 26 -5.68 -8.27 1.15
CA ASP A 26 -5.78 -6.85 0.83
C ASP A 26 -5.35 -6.01 2.04
N MET A 27 -4.84 -4.81 1.75
CA MET A 27 -4.47 -3.85 2.77
C MET A 27 -4.50 -2.43 2.22
N ASN A 28 -5.00 -1.51 3.03
CA ASN A 28 -4.88 -0.09 2.83
C ASN A 28 -3.84 0.49 3.80
N VAL A 29 -2.86 1.19 3.23
CA VAL A 29 -1.77 1.81 4.00
C VAL A 29 -1.86 3.32 3.86
N VAL A 30 -1.98 4.00 5.01
CA VAL A 30 -2.00 5.46 5.10
C VAL A 30 -0.76 5.93 5.84
N MET A 31 0.03 6.76 5.19
CA MET A 31 1.23 7.36 5.77
C MET A 31 1.27 8.86 5.50
N THR A 32 1.91 9.59 6.39
CA THR A 32 2.35 10.97 6.15
C THR A 32 3.49 10.99 5.13
N GLY A 33 3.71 12.14 4.47
CA GLY A 33 4.84 12.33 3.54
C GLY A 33 6.23 12.22 4.20
N ARG A 34 6.30 12.15 5.54
CA ARG A 34 7.54 11.92 6.32
C ARG A 34 7.73 10.46 6.76
N GLY A 35 6.96 9.53 6.20
CA GLY A 35 7.10 8.10 6.48
C GLY A 35 6.52 7.64 7.82
N ARG A 36 5.66 8.45 8.46
CA ARG A 36 4.94 8.04 9.68
C ARG A 36 3.63 7.39 9.30
N TYR A 37 3.35 6.19 9.81
CA TYR A 37 2.06 5.53 9.66
C TYR A 37 0.95 6.32 10.36
N VAL A 38 -0.15 6.49 9.65
CA VAL A 38 -1.43 6.99 10.18
C VAL A 38 -2.35 5.81 10.42
N GLU A 39 -2.40 4.88 9.47
CA GLU A 39 -3.25 3.69 9.52
C GLU A 39 -2.63 2.57 8.67
N VAL A 40 -2.76 1.35 9.18
CA VAL A 40 -2.51 0.11 8.45
C VAL A 40 -3.70 -0.78 8.72
N GLN A 41 -4.54 -0.97 7.71
CA GLN A 41 -5.73 -1.82 7.79
C GLN A 41 -5.61 -2.89 6.72
N GLY A 42 -5.54 -4.16 7.11
CA GLY A 42 -5.48 -5.25 6.15
C GLY A 42 -6.28 -6.46 6.61
N THR A 43 -6.78 -7.20 5.63
CA THR A 43 -7.61 -8.38 5.82
C THR A 43 -6.98 -9.54 5.06
N ALA A 44 -6.81 -10.67 5.76
CA ALA A 44 -6.50 -11.93 5.11
C ALA A 44 -7.81 -12.55 4.59
N GLU A 45 -8.20 -12.19 3.37
CA GLU A 45 -9.48 -12.59 2.77
C GLU A 45 -9.63 -14.10 2.60
N ARG A 46 -8.53 -14.80 2.30
CA ARG A 46 -8.53 -16.27 2.12
C ARG A 46 -7.63 -17.01 3.07
N THR A 47 -6.37 -16.57 3.16
CA THR A 47 -5.32 -17.31 3.87
C THR A 47 -4.52 -16.36 4.75
N PRO A 48 -4.25 -16.71 6.01
CA PRO A 48 -3.32 -15.95 6.83
C PRO A 48 -1.97 -15.81 6.13
N PHE A 49 -1.36 -14.63 6.23
CA PHE A 49 -0.08 -14.33 5.61
C PHE A 49 1.05 -14.32 6.62
N ALA A 50 2.28 -14.50 6.13
CA ALA A 50 3.46 -14.53 6.95
C ALA A 50 3.86 -13.10 7.37
N LYS A 51 4.64 -12.98 8.44
CA LYS A 51 5.21 -11.70 8.86
C LYS A 51 6.07 -11.06 7.75
N GLN A 52 6.72 -11.87 6.94
CA GLN A 52 7.51 -11.42 5.79
C GLN A 52 6.64 -10.75 4.72
N ASP A 53 5.43 -11.27 4.47
CA ASP A 53 4.49 -10.63 3.54
C ASP A 53 4.09 -9.23 4.06
N MET A 54 3.84 -9.08 5.38
CA MET A 54 3.59 -7.77 5.99
C MET A 54 4.75 -6.79 5.75
N ASP A 55 5.99 -7.25 5.91
CA ASP A 55 7.17 -6.40 5.71
C ASP A 55 7.29 -5.95 4.25
N GLU A 56 6.96 -6.84 3.31
CA GLU A 56 6.95 -6.54 1.88
C GLU A 56 5.84 -5.57 1.51
N PHE A 57 4.61 -5.77 2.03
CA PHE A 57 3.49 -4.84 1.85
C PHE A 57 3.86 -3.44 2.29
N LEU A 58 4.37 -3.29 3.52
CA LEU A 58 4.73 -2.00 4.09
C LEU A 58 5.88 -1.33 3.32
N ALA A 59 6.88 -2.10 2.88
CA ALA A 59 8.00 -1.59 2.11
C ALA A 59 7.57 -1.10 0.71
N LEU A 60 6.70 -1.84 0.03
CA LEU A 60 6.21 -1.47 -1.30
C LEU A 60 5.23 -0.28 -1.22
N SER A 61 4.34 -0.28 -0.22
CA SER A 61 3.44 0.85 0.04
C SER A 61 4.20 2.14 0.35
N TRP A 62 5.28 2.07 1.12
CA TRP A 62 6.09 3.26 1.40
C TRP A 62 6.67 3.88 0.12
N GLN A 63 7.25 3.06 -0.77
CA GLN A 63 7.78 3.53 -2.06
C GLN A 63 6.70 4.16 -2.93
N ALA A 64 5.51 3.55 -3.00
CA ALA A 64 4.37 4.10 -3.73
C ALA A 64 3.89 5.44 -3.14
N ILE A 65 3.79 5.54 -1.81
CA ILE A 65 3.39 6.77 -1.12
C ILE A 65 4.42 7.89 -1.32
N GLN A 66 5.72 7.58 -1.33
CA GLN A 66 6.74 8.57 -1.66
C GLN A 66 6.51 9.15 -3.06
N ARG A 67 6.25 8.28 -4.06
CA ARG A 67 5.95 8.72 -5.42
C ARG A 67 4.69 9.59 -5.48
N LEU A 68 3.61 9.17 -4.81
CA LEU A 68 2.39 9.97 -4.72
C LEU A 68 2.63 11.32 -4.05
N THR A 69 3.43 11.35 -2.98
CA THR A 69 3.76 12.59 -2.26
C THR A 69 4.55 13.54 -3.16
N THR A 70 5.50 13.04 -3.96
CA THR A 70 6.23 13.86 -4.94
C THR A 70 5.27 14.46 -5.98
N ILE A 71 4.39 13.65 -6.57
CA ILE A 71 3.40 14.12 -7.56
C ILE A 71 2.48 15.18 -6.93
N GLN A 72 2.03 14.97 -5.69
CA GLN A 72 1.24 15.95 -4.96
C GLN A 72 2.01 17.26 -4.83
N GLN A 73 3.25 17.23 -4.31
CA GLN A 73 4.09 18.43 -4.16
C GLN A 73 4.34 19.16 -5.48
N GLU A 74 4.53 18.45 -6.59
CA GLU A 74 4.68 19.05 -7.91
C GLU A 74 3.42 19.82 -8.37
N LEU A 75 2.23 19.33 -7.98
CA LEU A 75 0.95 19.93 -8.37
C LEU A 75 0.53 21.08 -7.46
N ILE A 76 0.72 20.96 -6.14
CA ILE A 76 0.27 21.96 -5.16
C ILE A 76 1.37 22.94 -4.73
N GLY A 77 2.64 22.68 -5.07
CA GLY A 77 3.79 23.43 -4.58
C GLY A 77 4.23 23.01 -3.17
N ALA A 78 5.24 23.69 -2.64
CA ALA A 78 5.65 23.50 -1.25
C ALA A 78 4.52 23.98 -0.32
N LEU A 79 4.06 23.11 0.57
CA LEU A 79 3.24 23.50 1.72
C LEU A 79 4.19 24.09 2.76
N ASP A 80 4.20 25.42 2.87
CA ASP A 80 4.87 26.15 3.96
C ASP A 80 4.29 25.77 5.33
#